data_AF-A0A292RCE1-F1
#
_entry.id   AF-A0A292RCE1-F1
#
_cell.length_a   1.000
_cell.length_b   1.000
_cell.length_c   1.000
_cell.angle_alpha   90.00
_cell.angle_beta   90.00
_cell.angle_gamma   90.00
#
_symmetry.space_group_name_H-M   'P 1'
#
loop_
_entity.id
_entity.type
_entity.pdbx_description
1 polymer ?
#
loop_
_entity_poly.entity_id
_entity_poly.type
_entity_poly.pdbx_seq_one_letter_code
_entity_poly.pdbx_strand_id
1 'polypeptide(L)'
;MNKKQLFGKRFKAIRKKFGYTQDKMAEIAGIEPQSISKIESGKNFPLLSNLDKIAIKLGIELEDFFYYDHKVCEDDLKADLIRVFDSLDQTDKEKLLRIAKIFRV
;
A
#
# COMPACT_ATOMS: atom_id res chain seq x y z
N MET A 1 -5.43 -15.60 -0.68
CA MET A 1 -5.79 -14.28 -0.09
C MET A 1 -5.76 -13.25 -1.21
N ASN A 2 -6.69 -12.30 -1.23
CA ASN A 2 -6.65 -11.21 -2.23
C ASN A 2 -5.61 -10.13 -1.84
N LYS A 3 -5.26 -9.25 -2.77
CA LYS A 3 -4.26 -8.18 -2.55
C LYS A 3 -4.61 -7.28 -1.35
N LYS A 4 -5.89 -6.98 -1.14
CA LYS A 4 -6.35 -6.18 0.02
C LYS A 4 -6.09 -6.89 1.35
N GLN A 5 -6.28 -8.20 1.41
CA GLN A 5 -6.01 -8.99 2.61
C GLN A 5 -4.50 -9.09 2.90
N LEU A 6 -3.65 -9.21 1.87
CA LEU A 6 -2.19 -9.19 2.04
C LEU A 6 -1.72 -7.82 2.55
N PHE A 7 -2.20 -6.74 1.94
CA PHE A 7 -1.98 -5.37 2.40
C PHE A 7 -2.42 -5.20 3.86
N GLY A 8 -3.65 -5.61 4.20
CA GLY A 8 -4.19 -5.50 5.54
C GLY A 8 -3.35 -6.22 6.60
N LYS A 9 -2.80 -7.40 6.25
CA LYS A 9 -1.86 -8.11 7.13
C LYS A 9 -0.55 -7.34 7.32
N ARG A 10 0.03 -6.78 6.26
CA ARG A 10 1.26 -5.98 6.34
C ARG A 10 1.05 -4.70 7.14
N PHE A 11 -0.05 -4.00 6.90
CA PHE A 11 -0.46 -2.82 7.65
C PHE A 11 -0.58 -3.12 9.15
N LYS A 12 -1.26 -4.23 9.49
CA LYS A 12 -1.39 -4.71 10.87
C LYS A 12 -0.04 -5.06 11.51
N ALA A 13 0.85 -5.69 10.73
CA ALA A 13 2.19 -6.03 11.20
C ALA A 13 3.02 -4.78 11.52
N ILE A 14 2.97 -3.76 10.66
CA ILE A 14 3.62 -2.46 10.91
C ILE A 14 3.05 -1.83 12.19
N ARG A 15 1.73 -1.69 12.31
CA ARG A 15 1.11 -1.12 13.52
C ARG A 15 1.56 -1.86 14.79
N LYS A 16 1.57 -3.19 14.76
CA LYS A 16 2.00 -4.01 15.90
C LYS A 16 3.48 -3.88 16.21
N LYS A 17 4.35 -3.71 15.20
CA LYS A 17 5.79 -3.46 15.40
C LYS A 17 6.04 -2.21 16.24
N PHE A 18 5.21 -1.19 16.09
CA PHE A 18 5.27 0.04 16.89
C PHE A 18 4.45 -0.03 18.20
N GLY A 19 3.80 -1.16 18.51
CA GLY A 19 3.03 -1.33 19.74
C GLY A 19 1.71 -0.54 19.79
N TYR A 20 1.20 -0.06 18.65
CA TYR A 20 0.03 0.83 18.62
C TYR A 20 -1.30 0.07 18.62
N THR A 21 -2.31 0.63 19.27
CA THR A 21 -3.71 0.20 19.15
C THR A 21 -4.29 0.64 17.80
N GLN A 22 -5.42 0.06 17.39
CA GLN A 22 -6.12 0.53 16.17
C GLN A 22 -6.54 2.00 16.30
N ASP A 23 -6.97 2.43 17.49
CA ASP A 23 -7.33 3.82 17.76
C ASP A 23 -6.12 4.75 17.61
N LYS A 24 -4.97 4.37 18.17
CA LYS A 24 -3.75 5.19 18.04
C LYS A 24 -3.30 5.32 16.59
N MET A 25 -3.42 4.23 15.83
CA MET A 25 -3.11 4.23 14.40
C MET A 25 -4.10 5.12 13.60
N ALA A 26 -5.37 5.13 13.99
CA ALA A 26 -6.40 5.98 13.40
C ALA A 26 -6.13 7.47 13.66
N GLU A 27 -5.76 7.81 14.88
CA GLU A 27 -5.35 9.16 15.28
C GLU A 27 -4.18 9.66 14.42
N ILE A 28 -3.14 8.83 14.25
CA ILE A 28 -1.98 9.14 13.41
C ILE A 28 -2.38 9.36 11.94
N ALA A 29 -3.26 8.51 11.42
CA ALA A 29 -3.74 8.58 10.05
C ALA A 29 -4.74 9.73 9.82
N GLY A 30 -5.31 10.30 10.88
CA GLY A 30 -6.39 11.29 10.82
C GLY A 30 -7.69 10.70 10.26
N ILE A 31 -8.02 9.45 10.59
CA ILE A 31 -9.24 8.75 10.15
C ILE A 31 -9.92 8.02 11.30
N GLU A 32 -11.14 7.56 11.08
CA GLU A 32 -11.89 6.82 12.11
C GLU A 32 -11.27 5.43 12.42
N PRO A 33 -11.27 4.97 13.68
CA PRO A 33 -10.78 3.66 14.07
C PRO A 33 -11.41 2.48 13.32
N GLN A 34 -12.69 2.59 12.97
CA GLN A 34 -13.37 1.59 12.15
C GLN A 34 -12.72 1.41 10.78
N SER A 35 -12.15 2.49 10.20
CA SER A 35 -11.42 2.43 8.94
C SER A 35 -10.15 1.60 9.08
N ILE A 36 -9.41 1.74 10.18
CA ILE A 36 -8.24 0.90 10.47
C ILE A 36 -8.62 -0.58 10.54
N SER A 37 -9.70 -0.91 11.24
CA SER A 37 -10.18 -2.30 11.31
C SER A 37 -10.58 -2.86 9.93
N LYS A 38 -11.26 -2.07 9.10
CA LYS A 38 -11.61 -2.44 7.72
C LYS A 38 -10.37 -2.62 6.83
N ILE A 39 -9.32 -1.81 7.03
CA ILE A 39 -8.05 -1.94 6.32
C ILE A 39 -7.35 -3.25 6.73
N GLU A 40 -7.20 -3.50 8.03
CA GLU A 40 -6.51 -4.69 8.54
C GLU A 40 -7.20 -6.01 8.20
N SER A 41 -8.52 -5.97 8.01
CA SER A 41 -9.31 -7.12 7.57
C SER A 41 -9.39 -7.26 6.04
N GLY A 42 -8.77 -6.35 5.28
CA GLY A 42 -8.76 -6.36 3.82
C GLY A 42 -10.11 -5.98 3.18
N LYS A 43 -11.03 -5.39 3.96
CA LYS A 43 -12.32 -4.89 3.46
C LYS A 43 -12.15 -3.58 2.70
N ASN A 44 -11.28 -2.70 3.18
CA ASN A 44 -10.98 -1.40 2.57
C ASN A 44 -9.50 -1.27 2.21
N PHE A 45 -9.22 -0.45 1.20
CA PHE A 45 -7.87 0.01 0.90
C PHE A 45 -7.76 1.49 1.31
N PRO A 46 -6.69 1.90 2.01
CA PRO A 46 -6.53 3.29 2.41
C PRO A 46 -6.21 4.18 1.21
N LEU A 47 -6.51 5.48 1.33
CA LEU A 47 -5.99 6.48 0.40
C LEU A 47 -4.48 6.62 0.57
N LEU A 48 -3.76 6.90 -0.51
CA LEU A 48 -2.31 7.15 -0.46
C LEU A 48 -1.95 8.28 0.50
N SER A 49 -2.76 9.34 0.56
CA SER A 49 -2.57 10.45 1.50
C SER A 49 -2.65 10.04 2.97
N ASN A 50 -3.44 9.03 3.31
CA ASN A 50 -3.48 8.49 4.68
C ASN A 50 -2.23 7.67 4.97
N LEU A 51 -1.75 6.89 3.99
CA LEU A 51 -0.52 6.12 4.14
C LEU A 51 0.72 7.01 4.27
N ASP A 52 0.77 8.10 3.50
CA ASP A 52 1.85 9.08 3.54
C ASP A 52 1.96 9.73 4.94
N LYS A 53 0.82 10.16 5.50
CA LYS A 53 0.76 10.68 6.88
C LYS A 53 1.27 9.68 7.91
N ILE A 54 0.86 8.41 7.78
CA ILE A 54 1.33 7.35 8.66
C ILE A 54 2.84 7.15 8.49
N ALA A 55 3.33 7.04 7.25
CA ALA A 55 4.74 6.80 6.93
C ALA A 55 5.63 7.87 7.57
N ILE A 56 5.28 9.16 7.36
CA ILE A 56 5.96 10.31 7.95
C ILE A 56 5.98 10.24 9.48
N LYS A 57 4.85 9.89 10.11
CA LYS A 57 4.75 9.82 11.58
C LYS A 57 5.49 8.63 12.19
N LEU A 58 5.56 7.51 11.47
CA LEU A 58 6.28 6.31 11.90
C LEU A 58 7.77 6.36 11.56
N GLY A 59 8.21 7.29 10.70
CA GLY A 59 9.58 7.36 10.20
C GLY A 59 9.93 6.16 9.32
N ILE A 60 8.99 5.71 8.49
CA ILE A 60 9.17 4.61 7.54
C ILE A 60 8.90 5.10 6.11
N GLU A 61 9.35 4.35 5.11
CA GLU A 61 9.09 4.68 3.72
C GLU A 61 7.68 4.24 3.32
N LEU A 62 7.04 4.95 2.38
CA LEU A 62 5.69 4.60 1.92
C LEU A 62 5.63 3.18 1.31
N GLU A 63 6.70 2.77 0.65
CA GLU A 63 6.85 1.42 0.06
C GLU A 63 6.84 0.31 1.12
N ASP A 64 7.13 0.62 2.39
CA ASP A 64 7.12 -0.37 3.47
C ASP A 64 5.76 -1.05 3.64
N PHE A 65 4.67 -0.35 3.30
CA PHE A 65 3.32 -0.90 3.31
C PHE A 65 3.07 -1.95 2.23
N PHE A 66 3.89 -1.96 1.17
CA PHE A 66 3.71 -2.77 -0.03
C PHE A 66 4.62 -4.00 -0.11
N TYR A 67 5.60 -4.13 0.81
CA TYR A 67 6.41 -5.35 0.97
C TYR A 67 5.62 -6.49 1.61
N TYR A 68 4.66 -7.03 0.87
CA TYR A 68 3.91 -8.26 1.17
C TYR A 68 3.76 -9.18 -0.04
N ASP A 69 3.98 -8.65 -1.24
CA ASP A 69 4.32 -9.43 -2.43
C ASP A 69 5.86 -9.54 -2.45
N HIS A 70 6.38 -10.66 -2.94
CA HIS A 70 7.78 -11.07 -2.81
C HIS A 70 8.84 -9.97 -3.05
N LYS A 71 10.02 -10.12 -2.42
CA LYS A 71 11.24 -9.38 -2.78
C LYS A 71 11.46 -9.56 -4.28
N VAL A 72 11.22 -8.52 -5.06
CA VAL A 72 11.55 -8.50 -6.49
C VAL A 72 13.07 -8.65 -6.55
N CYS A 73 13.57 -9.75 -7.12
CA CYS A 73 14.96 -9.81 -7.54
C CYS A 73 15.13 -8.76 -8.63
N GLU A 74 16.21 -7.98 -8.63
CA GLU A 74 16.40 -6.83 -9.55
C GLU A 74 16.15 -7.19 -11.03
N ASP A 75 16.46 -8.43 -11.41
CA ASP A 75 16.27 -8.97 -12.77
C ASP A 75 14.79 -9.17 -13.20
N ASP A 76 13.82 -9.15 -12.28
CA ASP A 76 12.40 -9.46 -12.58
C ASP A 76 11.50 -8.21 -12.62
N LEU A 77 12.01 -7.00 -12.31
CA LEU A 77 11.18 -5.78 -12.22
C LEU A 77 10.47 -5.44 -13.53
N LYS A 78 11.19 -5.52 -14.66
CA LYS A 78 10.61 -5.25 -15.99
C LYS A 78 9.57 -6.30 -16.35
N ALA A 79 9.87 -7.57 -16.08
CA ALA A 79 8.97 -8.67 -16.39
C ALA A 79 7.69 -8.58 -15.54
N ASP A 80 7.82 -8.25 -14.26
CA ASP A 80 6.68 -8.00 -13.38
C ASP A 80 5.86 -6.79 -13.81
N LEU A 81 6.51 -5.69 -14.22
CA LEU A 81 5.79 -4.52 -14.75
C LEU A 81 5.00 -4.88 -16.01
N ILE A 82 5.59 -5.66 -16.93
CA ILE A 82 4.89 -6.13 -18.14
C ILE A 82 3.71 -7.04 -17.77
N ARG A 83 3.91 -8.02 -16.87
CA ARG A 83 2.84 -8.91 -16.38
C ARG A 83 1.69 -8.11 -15.76
N VAL A 84 2.01 -7.12 -14.92
CA VAL A 84 1.02 -6.24 -14.31
C VAL A 84 0.31 -5.43 -15.40
N PHE A 85 1.06 -4.78 -16.29
CA PHE A 85 0.49 -3.97 -17.37
C PHE A 85 -0.47 -4.78 -18.23
N ASP A 86 -0.07 -5.98 -18.66
CA ASP A 86 -0.87 -6.85 -19.53
C ASP A 86 -2.16 -7.33 -18.84
N SER A 87 -2.13 -7.50 -17.52
CA SER A 87 -3.29 -7.91 -16.72
C SER A 87 -4.35 -6.82 -16.51
N LEU A 88 -4.03 -5.55 -16.79
CA LEU A 88 -4.94 -4.42 -16.61
C LEU A 88 -5.86 -4.22 -17.82
N ASP A 89 -7.03 -3.66 -17.58
CA ASP A 89 -7.90 -3.18 -18.66
C ASP A 89 -7.31 -1.91 -19.32
N GLN A 90 -7.90 -1.51 -20.45
CA GLN A 90 -7.42 -0.36 -21.22
C GLN A 90 -7.45 0.95 -20.40
N THR A 91 -8.46 1.12 -19.54
CA THR A 91 -8.63 2.34 -18.74
C THR A 91 -7.53 2.45 -17.69
N ASP A 92 -7.20 1.34 -17.03
CA ASP A 92 -6.17 1.29 -16.00
C ASP A 92 -4.76 1.32 -16.58
N LYS A 93 -4.53 0.74 -17.77
CA LYS A 93 -3.28 0.91 -18.55
C LYS A 93 -2.98 2.37 -18.83
N GLU A 94 -3.98 3.14 -19.27
CA GLU A 94 -3.82 4.56 -19.54
C GLU A 94 -3.50 5.36 -18.28
N LYS A 95 -4.15 5.06 -17.15
CA LYS A 95 -3.84 5.69 -15.85
C LYS A 95 -2.42 5.37 -15.41
N LEU A 96 -2.01 4.10 -15.49
CA LEU A 96 -0.67 3.67 -15.10
C LEU A 96 0.40 4.38 -15.95
N LEU A 97 0.21 4.46 -17.27
CA LEU A 97 1.14 5.16 -18.15
C LEU A 97 1.22 6.66 -17.86
N ARG A 98 0.09 7.31 -17.53
CA ARG A 98 0.09 8.72 -17.11
C ARG A 98 0.90 8.94 -15.84
N ILE A 99 0.74 8.08 -14.83
CA ILE A 99 1.51 8.16 -13.57
C ILE A 99 2.98 7.89 -13.82
N ALA A 100 3.33 6.83 -14.56
CA ALA A 100 4.72 6.47 -14.86
C ALA A 100 5.47 7.60 -15.57
N LYS A 101 4.79 8.35 -16.46
CA LYS A 101 5.37 9.52 -17.14
C LYS A 101 5.73 10.68 -16.21
N ILE A 102 5.13 10.80 -15.02
CA ILE A 102 5.46 11.85 -14.05
C ILE A 102 6.91 11.72 -13.58
N PHE A 103 7.41 10.49 -13.49
CA PHE A 103 8.78 10.21 -13.05
C PHE A 103 9.82 10.32 -14.18
N ARG A 104 9.38 10.51 -15.43
CA ARG A 104 10.26 10.72 -16.57
C ARG A 104 10.59 12.21 -16.64
N VAL A 105 11.63 12.62 -15.90
CA VAL A 105 12.28 13.93 -16.05
C VAL A 105 12.99 13.99 -17.41
#